data_AF-A0AAU0VYZ1-F1
#
_entry.id   AF-A0AAU0VYZ1-F1
#
_cell.length_a   1.000
_cell.length_b   1.000
_cell.length_c   1.000
_cell.angle_alpha   90.00
_cell.angle_beta   90.00
_cell.angle_gamma   90.00
#
_symmetry.space_group_name_H-M   'P 1'
#
loop_
_entity.id
_entity.type
_entity.pdbx_description
1 polymer ?
#
loop_
_entity_poly.entity_id
_entity_poly.type
_entity_poly.pdbx_seq_one_letter_code
_entity_poly.pdbx_strand_id
1 'polypeptide(L)'
;MTKFAWSGRERLGLLRVRDDVIVLHAMRWPDEVHDPSELYPPATDVSDTEVDEAVELIERMTTDRLEGPDFADHYTEALEKVIEAKREDRELPEAPEPEKPAGNVLDLMAALQESVDKAKASRGEDTDTDAQVHEMPAKKTAAKAPAKKAAAKKSTTAKKAAGKKTTGKKASGRKPRRSA
;
A
#
# COMPACT_ATOMS: atom_id res chain seq x y z
N MET A 1 -15.54 25.54 10.43
CA MET A 1 -14.16 25.03 10.60
C MET A 1 -13.73 25.33 12.03
N THR A 2 -13.25 24.34 12.76
CA THR A 2 -12.89 24.46 14.19
C THR A 2 -11.52 23.82 14.45
N LYS A 3 -10.86 24.23 15.53
CA LYS A 3 -9.65 23.59 16.04
C LYS A 3 -10.02 22.87 17.35
N PHE A 4 -9.69 21.60 17.45
CA PHE A 4 -9.96 20.78 18.63
C PHE A 4 -8.70 20.08 19.11
N ALA A 5 -8.61 19.75 20.40
CA ALA A 5 -7.49 19.02 20.97
C ALA A 5 -7.92 17.58 21.28
N TRP A 6 -7.17 16.59 20.76
CA TRP A 6 -7.36 15.17 21.07
C TRP A 6 -6.01 14.54 21.37
N SER A 7 -5.89 13.81 22.47
CA SER A 7 -4.65 13.12 22.88
C SER A 7 -3.42 14.06 22.92
N GLY A 8 -3.61 15.28 23.46
CA GLY A 8 -2.51 16.24 23.67
C GLY A 8 -2.04 17.01 22.42
N ARG A 9 -2.71 16.87 21.27
CA ARG A 9 -2.38 17.59 20.03
C ARG A 9 -3.59 18.31 19.47
N GLU A 10 -3.38 19.51 18.94
CA GLU A 10 -4.41 20.26 18.21
C GLU A 10 -4.58 19.70 16.80
N ARG A 11 -5.84 19.60 16.36
CA ARG A 11 -6.25 19.11 15.05
C ARG A 11 -7.32 20.03 14.47
N LEU A 12 -7.40 20.02 13.15
CA LEU A 12 -8.43 20.73 12.41
C LEU A 12 -9.67 19.85 12.27
N GLY A 13 -10.85 20.45 12.36
CA GLY A 13 -12.10 19.73 12.17
C GLY A 13 -13.21 20.55 11.54
N LEU A 14 -14.15 19.84 10.91
CA LEU A 14 -15.42 20.38 10.45
C LEU A 14 -16.52 19.81 11.34
N LEU A 15 -17.21 20.71 12.04
CA LEU A 15 -18.37 20.36 12.85
C LEU A 15 -19.63 20.56 12.00
N ARG A 16 -20.45 19.52 11.87
CA ARG A 16 -21.76 19.59 11.21
C ARG A 16 -22.83 18.95 12.10
N VAL A 17 -24.03 19.49 12.06
CA VAL A 17 -25.20 18.83 12.66
C VAL A 17 -25.78 17.89 11.60
N ARG A 18 -26.05 16.66 11.98
CA ARG A 18 -26.74 15.66 11.15
C ARG A 18 -27.82 15.03 12.01
N ASP A 19 -29.07 15.18 11.60
CA ASP A 19 -30.23 14.76 12.40
C ASP A 19 -30.14 15.36 13.82
N ASP A 20 -30.25 14.55 14.87
CA ASP A 20 -30.14 14.97 16.28
C ASP A 20 -28.72 14.86 16.86
N VAL A 21 -27.70 14.63 16.01
CA VAL A 21 -26.31 14.47 16.46
C VAL A 21 -25.36 15.50 15.85
N ILE A 22 -24.28 15.78 16.59
CA ILE A 22 -23.17 16.60 16.11
C ILE A 22 -22.07 15.66 15.61
N VAL A 23 -21.73 15.79 14.32
CA VAL A 23 -20.65 15.03 13.68
C VAL A 23 -19.43 15.92 13.56
N LEU A 24 -18.32 15.47 14.14
CA LEU A 24 -17.00 16.07 13.95
C LEU A 24 -16.23 15.28 12.89
N HIS A 25 -15.97 15.90 11.75
CA HIS A 25 -15.03 15.39 10.76
C HIS A 25 -13.62 15.87 11.09
N ALA A 26 -12.70 14.94 11.35
CA ALA A 26 -11.29 15.27 11.51
C ALA A 26 -10.66 15.58 10.15
N MET A 27 -9.97 16.71 10.04
CA MET A 27 -9.29 17.14 8.82
C MET A 27 -7.77 17.09 9.02
N ARG A 28 -7.06 16.77 7.95
CA ARG A 28 -5.60 16.88 7.87
C ARG A 28 -5.18 18.34 7.72
N TRP A 29 -3.99 18.67 8.20
CA TRP A 29 -3.40 19.99 7.97
C TRP A 29 -2.94 20.14 6.51
N PRO A 30 -2.84 21.37 5.96
CA PRO A 30 -2.40 21.57 4.58
C PRO A 30 -1.02 20.96 4.26
N ASP A 31 -0.13 20.90 5.25
CA ASP A 31 1.19 20.28 5.14
C ASP A 31 1.16 18.74 5.20
N GLU A 32 0.07 18.14 5.68
CA GLU A 32 -0.16 16.68 5.71
C GLU A 32 -0.87 16.17 4.45
N VAL A 33 -1.26 17.06 3.54
CA VAL A 33 -1.91 16.73 2.27
C VAL A 33 -0.84 16.73 1.18
N HIS A 34 -0.63 15.57 0.56
CA HIS A 34 0.26 15.44 -0.60
C HIS A 34 -0.36 16.09 -1.84
N ASP A 35 0.49 16.68 -2.68
CA ASP A 35 0.03 17.24 -3.94
C ASP A 35 -0.45 16.12 -4.87
N PRO A 36 -1.69 16.19 -5.40
CA PRO A 36 -2.22 15.13 -6.26
C PRO A 36 -1.40 14.92 -7.53
N SER A 37 -0.70 15.94 -8.03
CA SER A 37 0.08 15.84 -9.27
C SER A 37 1.28 14.90 -9.15
N GLU A 38 1.78 14.68 -7.94
CA GLU A 38 2.90 13.77 -7.66
C GLU A 38 2.50 12.29 -7.66
N LEU A 39 1.20 11.99 -7.61
CA LEU A 39 0.67 10.63 -7.42
C LEU A 39 -0.06 10.06 -8.64
N TYR A 40 -0.23 10.84 -9.72
CA TYR A 40 -0.94 10.33 -10.89
C TYR A 40 -0.15 9.21 -11.57
N PRO A 41 -0.80 8.08 -11.90
CA PRO A 41 -0.23 7.15 -12.85
C PRO A 41 -0.06 7.85 -14.22
N PRO A 42 0.86 7.37 -15.08
CA PRO A 42 0.99 7.90 -16.42
C PRO A 42 -0.34 7.84 -17.17
N ALA A 43 -0.65 8.88 -17.94
CA ALA A 43 -1.83 8.92 -18.78
C ALA A 43 -1.81 7.70 -19.72
N THR A 44 -2.90 6.93 -19.70
CA THR A 44 -3.06 5.70 -20.46
C THR A 44 -4.41 5.75 -21.15
N ASP A 45 -4.46 5.44 -22.43
CA ASP A 45 -5.72 5.33 -23.17
C ASP A 45 -6.45 4.07 -22.73
N VAL A 46 -7.73 4.20 -22.39
CA VAL A 46 -8.60 3.09 -21.96
C VAL A 46 -9.73 2.98 -22.96
N SER A 47 -10.02 1.77 -23.41
CA SER A 47 -11.14 1.50 -24.33
C SER A 47 -12.48 1.41 -23.59
N ASP A 48 -13.57 1.71 -24.28
CA ASP A 48 -14.92 1.60 -23.71
C ASP A 48 -15.21 0.17 -23.22
N THR A 49 -14.71 -0.85 -23.93
CA THR A 49 -14.86 -2.26 -23.54
C THR A 49 -14.18 -2.58 -22.20
N GLU A 50 -12.97 -2.06 -21.96
CA GLU A 50 -12.28 -2.25 -20.68
C GLU A 50 -13.01 -1.57 -19.51
N VAL A 51 -13.65 -0.43 -19.78
CA VAL A 51 -14.49 0.25 -18.79
C VAL A 51 -15.71 -0.58 -18.45
N ASP A 52 -16.41 -1.11 -19.46
CA ASP A 52 -17.60 -1.94 -19.26
C ASP A 52 -17.27 -3.22 -18.46
N GLU A 53 -16.18 -3.90 -18.78
CA GLU A 53 -15.71 -5.07 -18.03
C GLU A 53 -15.37 -4.73 -16.57
N ALA A 54 -14.71 -3.58 -16.33
CA ALA A 54 -14.40 -3.13 -14.98
C ALA A 54 -15.65 -2.80 -14.17
N VAL A 55 -16.68 -2.21 -14.81
CA VAL A 55 -17.97 -1.93 -14.16
C VAL A 55 -18.67 -3.23 -13.79
N GLU A 56 -18.74 -4.23 -14.68
CA GLU A 56 -19.30 -5.53 -14.34
C GLU A 56 -18.58 -6.20 -13.17
N LEU A 57 -17.24 -6.08 -13.10
CA LEU A 57 -16.47 -6.61 -11.98
C LEU A 57 -16.83 -5.92 -10.66
N ILE A 58 -16.95 -4.58 -10.69
CA ILE A 58 -17.36 -3.80 -9.51
C ILE A 58 -18.75 -4.22 -9.07
N GLU A 59 -19.70 -4.39 -9.99
CA GLU A 59 -21.06 -4.83 -9.65
C GLU A 59 -21.07 -6.21 -8.98
N ARG A 60 -20.26 -7.16 -9.48
CA ARG A 60 -20.13 -8.51 -8.89
C ARG A 60 -19.48 -8.51 -7.51
N MET A 61 -18.59 -7.55 -7.23
CA MET A 61 -17.88 -7.43 -5.95
C MET A 61 -18.57 -6.46 -4.96
N THR A 62 -19.53 -5.67 -5.44
CA THR A 62 -20.25 -4.71 -4.61
C THR A 62 -21.16 -5.44 -3.64
N THR A 63 -21.14 -5.01 -2.39
CA THR A 63 -22.05 -5.51 -1.35
C THR A 63 -22.89 -4.35 -0.84
N ASP A 64 -24.21 -4.55 -0.74
CA ASP A 64 -25.15 -3.51 -0.30
C ASP A 64 -25.02 -3.14 1.18
N ARG A 65 -24.41 -4.03 1.98
CA ARG A 65 -24.23 -3.87 3.42
C ARG A 65 -22.80 -4.15 3.83
N LEU A 66 -22.28 -3.30 4.69
CA LEU A 66 -21.00 -3.48 5.36
C LEU A 66 -21.22 -4.34 6.62
N GLU A 67 -21.74 -5.55 6.42
CA GLU A 67 -22.09 -6.52 7.47
C GLU A 67 -21.48 -7.87 7.09
N GLY A 68 -20.85 -8.56 8.05
CA GLY A 68 -20.32 -9.91 7.81
C GLY A 68 -19.06 -10.22 8.61
N PRO A 69 -18.55 -11.46 8.48
CA PRO A 69 -17.33 -11.90 9.16
C PRO A 69 -16.09 -11.08 8.74
N ASP A 70 -16.08 -10.53 7.52
CA ASP A 70 -14.98 -9.72 6.99
C ASP A 70 -14.90 -8.32 7.61
N PHE A 71 -15.97 -7.88 8.28
CA PHE A 71 -16.07 -6.57 8.93
C PHE A 71 -16.05 -6.67 10.46
N ALA A 72 -15.49 -7.76 11.00
CA ALA A 72 -15.32 -7.96 12.43
C ALA A 72 -14.01 -7.34 12.97
N ASP A 73 -14.03 -6.91 14.23
CA ASP A 73 -12.82 -6.46 14.93
C ASP A 73 -12.02 -7.68 15.41
N HIS A 74 -11.25 -8.26 14.50
CA HIS A 74 -10.39 -9.40 14.79
C HIS A 74 -9.36 -9.11 15.89
N TYR A 75 -8.99 -7.84 16.12
CA TYR A 75 -8.06 -7.48 17.19
C TYR A 75 -8.72 -7.67 18.55
N THR A 76 -9.93 -7.15 18.73
CA THR A 76 -10.68 -7.31 19.98
C THR A 76 -10.97 -8.78 20.26
N GLU A 77 -11.40 -9.54 19.25
CA GLU A 77 -11.63 -11.00 19.38
C GLU A 77 -10.35 -11.76 19.76
N ALA A 78 -9.21 -11.43 19.15
CA ALA A 78 -7.93 -12.05 19.49
C ALA A 78 -7.50 -11.71 20.92
N LEU A 79 -7.73 -10.47 21.35
CA LEU A 79 -7.39 -10.03 22.70
C LEU A 79 -8.25 -10.74 23.75
N GLU A 80 -9.54 -10.90 23.52
CA GLU A 80 -10.44 -11.66 24.39
C GLU A 80 -9.98 -13.12 24.56
N LYS A 81 -9.57 -13.77 23.47
CA LYS A 81 -9.01 -15.15 23.51
C LYS A 81 -7.74 -15.21 24.36
N VAL A 82 -6.86 -14.22 24.26
CA VAL A 82 -5.65 -14.15 25.09
C VAL A 82 -5.98 -13.89 26.56
N ILE A 83 -6.96 -13.04 26.84
CA ILE A 83 -7.42 -12.76 28.20
C ILE A 83 -7.98 -14.03 28.85
N GLU A 84 -8.81 -14.79 28.13
CA GLU A 84 -9.39 -16.02 28.67
C GLU A 84 -8.35 -17.12 28.86
N ALA A 85 -7.41 -17.28 27.92
CA ALA A 85 -6.30 -18.22 28.08
C ALA A 85 -5.45 -17.90 29.32
N LYS A 86 -5.16 -16.61 29.57
CA LYS A 86 -4.44 -16.18 30.78
C LYS A 86 -5.27 -16.36 32.06
N ARG A 87 -6.59 -16.17 31.99
CA ARG A 87 -7.48 -16.34 33.14
C ARG A 87 -7.60 -17.80 33.56
N GLU A 88 -7.50 -18.73 32.61
CA GLU A 88 -7.59 -20.17 32.84
C GLU A 88 -6.23 -20.88 32.95
N ASP A 89 -5.12 -20.14 33.02
CA ASP A 89 -3.75 -20.69 33.00
C ASP A 89 -3.49 -21.69 31.85
N ARG A 90 -4.12 -21.44 30.68
CA ARG A 90 -3.95 -22.23 29.45
C ARG A 90 -2.89 -21.61 28.54
N GLU A 91 -2.37 -22.43 27.62
CA GLU A 91 -1.45 -21.95 26.58
C GLU A 91 -2.12 -20.87 25.71
N LEU A 92 -1.32 -19.88 25.29
CA LEU A 92 -1.83 -18.76 24.49
C LEU A 92 -2.26 -19.24 23.11
N PRO A 93 -3.36 -18.68 22.54
CA PRO A 93 -3.78 -19.02 21.19
C PRO A 93 -2.70 -18.65 20.18
N GLU A 94 -2.36 -19.59 19.30
CA GLU A 94 -1.46 -19.34 18.17
C GLU A 94 -2.14 -18.47 17.12
N ALA A 95 -1.36 -17.59 16.48
CA ALA A 95 -1.86 -16.80 15.36
C ALA A 95 -2.14 -17.73 14.17
N PRO A 96 -3.30 -17.60 13.50
CA PRO A 96 -3.58 -18.40 12.31
C PRO A 96 -2.51 -18.14 11.24
N GLU A 97 -1.97 -19.21 10.66
CA GLU A 97 -1.08 -19.09 9.51
C GLU A 97 -1.83 -18.48 8.33
N PRO A 98 -1.20 -17.59 7.54
CA PRO A 98 -1.85 -17.01 6.37
C PRO A 98 -2.23 -18.13 5.40
N GLU A 99 -3.51 -18.18 5.04
CA GLU A 99 -4.00 -19.12 4.04
C GLU A 99 -3.22 -18.89 2.74
N LYS A 100 -2.49 -19.91 2.30
CA LYS A 100 -1.85 -19.89 0.99
C LYS A 100 -2.97 -19.85 -0.05
N PRO A 101 -2.94 -18.94 -1.03
CA PRO A 101 -3.99 -18.87 -2.03
C PRO A 101 -4.09 -20.24 -2.73
N ALA A 102 -5.19 -20.94 -2.47
CA ALA A 102 -5.53 -22.19 -3.13
C ALA A 102 -6.10 -21.83 -4.51
N GLY A 103 -5.21 -21.52 -5.45
CA GLY A 103 -5.59 -21.15 -6.81
C GLY A 103 -5.57 -22.35 -7.74
N ASN A 104 -6.70 -22.57 -8.41
CA ASN A 104 -6.98 -23.49 -9.54
C ASN A 104 -6.08 -23.28 -10.79
N VAL A 105 -4.83 -22.86 -10.60
CA VAL A 105 -3.90 -22.46 -11.67
C VAL A 105 -3.50 -23.64 -12.55
N LEU A 106 -3.53 -24.88 -12.03
CA LEU A 106 -3.24 -26.07 -12.83
C LEU A 106 -4.31 -26.37 -13.90
N ASP A 107 -5.59 -26.12 -13.62
CA ASP A 107 -6.70 -26.47 -14.53
C ASP A 107 -6.82 -25.48 -15.70
N LEU A 108 -6.52 -24.20 -15.47
CA LEU A 108 -6.51 -23.19 -16.54
C LEU A 108 -5.38 -23.40 -17.55
N MET A 109 -4.21 -23.89 -17.10
CA MET A 109 -3.11 -24.25 -17.99
C MET A 109 -3.47 -25.45 -18.88
N ALA A 110 -4.19 -26.44 -18.33
CA ALA A 110 -4.66 -27.60 -19.08
C ALA A 110 -5.74 -27.20 -20.11
N ALA A 111 -6.75 -26.43 -19.68
CA ALA A 111 -7.82 -25.95 -20.57
C ALA A 111 -7.28 -25.05 -21.70
N LEU A 112 -6.26 -24.23 -21.42
CA LEU A 112 -5.62 -23.40 -22.44
C LEU A 112 -4.84 -24.23 -23.46
N GLN A 113 -4.10 -25.24 -23.00
CA GLN A 113 -3.34 -26.15 -23.86
C GLN A 113 -4.29 -26.89 -24.82
N GLU A 114 -5.40 -27.42 -24.31
CA GLU A 114 -6.44 -28.06 -25.14
C GLU A 114 -7.04 -27.11 -26.18
N SER A 115 -7.28 -25.85 -25.82
CA SER A 115 -7.81 -24.85 -26.75
C SER A 115 -6.80 -24.52 -27.86
N VAL A 116 -5.50 -24.45 -27.54
CA VAL A 116 -4.43 -24.20 -28.52
C VAL A 116 -4.26 -25.40 -29.45
N ASP A 117 -4.28 -26.60 -28.92
CA ASP A 117 -4.12 -27.82 -29.73
C ASP A 117 -5.32 -28.03 -30.66
N LYS A 118 -6.54 -27.73 -30.19
CA LYS A 118 -7.74 -27.71 -31.02
C LYS A 118 -7.68 -26.63 -32.11
N ALA A 119 -7.14 -25.44 -31.81
CA ALA A 119 -6.93 -24.39 -32.79
C ALA A 119 -5.89 -24.77 -33.85
N LYS A 120 -4.77 -25.40 -33.45
CA LYS A 120 -3.74 -25.92 -34.37
C LYS A 120 -4.28 -27.03 -35.27
N ALA A 121 -5.04 -27.97 -34.72
CA ALA A 121 -5.69 -29.03 -35.50
C ALA A 121 -6.68 -28.48 -36.53
N SER A 122 -7.41 -27.41 -36.18
CA SER A 122 -8.33 -26.75 -37.13
C SER A 122 -7.63 -25.97 -38.26
N ARG A 123 -6.35 -25.63 -38.07
CA ARG A 123 -5.53 -24.90 -39.05
C ARG A 123 -4.76 -25.81 -40.01
N GLY A 124 -4.77 -27.12 -39.79
CA GLY A 124 -4.19 -28.10 -40.73
C GLY A 124 -2.66 -28.10 -40.79
N GLU A 125 -1.98 -27.81 -39.68
CA GLU A 125 -0.52 -28.02 -39.57
C GLU A 125 -0.25 -29.44 -39.02
N ASP A 126 0.36 -30.30 -39.84
CA ASP A 126 0.72 -31.68 -39.50
C ASP A 126 1.70 -31.75 -38.31
N THR A 127 1.42 -32.74 -37.46
CA THR A 127 2.16 -33.05 -36.24
C THR A 127 3.47 -33.77 -36.57
N ASP A 128 4.51 -33.03 -36.93
CA ASP A 128 5.88 -33.58 -37.00
C ASP A 128 6.91 -32.48 -36.72
N THR A 129 6.97 -32.05 -35.46
CA THR A 129 8.20 -31.55 -34.84
C THR A 129 8.05 -31.73 -33.33
N ASP A 130 8.71 -32.76 -32.82
CA ASP A 130 9.08 -32.92 -31.42
C ASP A 130 9.46 -31.54 -30.85
N ALA A 131 8.65 -31.00 -29.94
CA ALA A 131 9.03 -29.84 -29.16
C ALA A 131 10.08 -30.30 -28.12
N GLN A 132 11.31 -30.54 -28.60
CA GLN A 132 12.46 -30.66 -27.73
C GLN A 132 12.57 -29.37 -26.92
N VAL A 133 12.28 -29.50 -25.64
CA VAL A 133 12.62 -28.51 -24.62
C VAL A 133 14.14 -28.39 -24.62
N HIS A 134 14.67 -27.42 -25.35
CA HIS A 134 16.06 -27.03 -25.16
C HIS A 134 16.17 -26.29 -23.82
N GLU A 135 16.67 -26.99 -22.81
CA GLU A 135 17.22 -26.37 -21.61
C GLU A 135 18.31 -25.39 -22.03
N MET A 136 18.10 -24.10 -21.74
CA MET A 136 19.14 -23.09 -21.91
C MET A 136 20.31 -23.44 -21.00
N PRO A 137 21.58 -23.35 -21.47
CA PRO A 137 22.71 -23.62 -20.61
C PRO A 137 22.72 -22.65 -19.43
N ALA A 138 22.51 -23.20 -18.23
CA ALA A 138 22.69 -22.48 -16.99
C ALA A 138 24.12 -21.93 -16.95
N LYS A 139 24.24 -20.60 -17.07
CA LYS A 139 25.50 -19.89 -16.87
C LYS A 139 25.93 -20.09 -15.42
N LYS A 140 26.78 -21.10 -15.19
CA LYS A 140 27.41 -21.37 -13.90
C LYS A 140 28.17 -20.13 -13.44
N THR A 141 27.76 -19.68 -12.26
CA THR A 141 28.36 -18.71 -11.36
C THR A 141 29.88 -18.80 -11.28
N ALA A 142 30.58 -17.67 -11.43
CA ALA A 142 31.87 -17.46 -10.79
C ALA A 142 31.60 -16.91 -9.38
N ALA A 143 31.90 -17.75 -8.38
CA ALA A 143 31.68 -17.52 -6.97
C ALA A 143 32.53 -16.37 -6.41
N LYS A 144 31.92 -15.58 -5.50
CA LYS A 144 32.61 -15.10 -4.31
C LYS A 144 31.62 -14.73 -3.21
N ALA A 145 31.55 -15.59 -2.19
CA ALA A 145 31.02 -15.30 -0.86
C ALA A 145 32.19 -15.21 0.14
N PRO A 146 31.99 -14.85 1.42
CA PRO A 146 31.26 -13.70 1.96
C PRO A 146 32.16 -12.84 2.89
N ALA A 147 31.61 -11.75 3.41
CA ALA A 147 32.27 -10.73 4.23
C ALA A 147 32.87 -11.24 5.57
N LYS A 148 33.96 -10.59 6.02
CA LYS A 148 34.40 -10.65 7.43
C LYS A 148 34.62 -9.23 8.00
N LYS A 149 33.71 -8.91 8.92
CA LYS A 149 33.70 -7.95 10.04
C LYS A 149 35.09 -7.47 10.51
N ALA A 150 35.28 -6.17 10.75
CA ALA A 150 35.82 -5.62 12.02
C ALA A 150 36.10 -4.10 12.02
N ALA A 151 35.65 -3.49 13.13
CA ALA A 151 36.36 -2.50 13.96
C ALA A 151 36.54 -1.04 13.49
N ALA A 152 35.88 -0.19 14.28
CA ALA A 152 36.25 1.19 14.57
C ALA A 152 37.72 1.36 14.96
N LYS A 153 38.36 2.46 14.50
CA LYS A 153 38.99 3.50 15.34
C LYS A 153 39.75 4.56 14.53
N LYS A 154 39.50 5.82 14.93
CA LYS A 154 40.40 6.98 15.04
C LYS A 154 41.11 7.55 13.80
N SER A 155 40.83 8.83 13.55
CA SER A 155 41.75 9.94 13.84
C SER A 155 40.92 11.25 13.91
N THR A 156 40.75 11.87 15.08
CA THR A 156 41.55 13.02 15.56
C THR A 156 41.81 14.02 14.43
N THR A 157 41.25 15.23 14.46
CA THR A 157 41.87 16.33 15.20
C THR A 157 40.84 17.44 15.48
N ALA A 158 40.87 17.90 16.74
CA ALA A 158 40.70 19.25 17.28
C ALA A 158 40.24 20.39 16.33
N LYS A 159 39.56 21.46 16.73
CA LYS A 159 39.03 22.02 17.99
C LYS A 159 38.82 23.51 17.65
N LYS A 160 37.93 24.15 18.41
CA LYS A 160 37.86 25.61 18.67
C LYS A 160 37.01 26.38 17.64
N ALA A 161 35.76 26.74 17.90
CA ALA A 161 35.13 27.49 19.00
C ALA A 161 34.97 28.99 18.71
N ALA A 162 33.74 29.41 19.02
CA ALA A 162 33.34 30.69 19.62
C ALA A 162 33.10 31.91 18.72
N GLY A 163 31.99 32.58 19.03
CA GLY A 163 31.73 34.00 18.73
C GLY A 163 30.52 34.21 17.83
N LYS A 164 29.28 34.26 18.33
CA LYS A 164 28.61 35.36 19.08
C LYS A 164 28.25 36.58 18.20
N LYS A 165 26.95 36.96 18.30
CA LYS A 165 26.32 38.28 18.04
C LYS A 165 26.22 38.71 16.57
N THR A 166 25.23 39.43 16.06
CA THR A 166 23.93 39.98 16.51
C THR A 166 23.31 40.68 15.29
N THR A 167 21.97 40.88 15.30
CA THR A 167 21.21 42.01 14.68
C THR A 167 21.32 42.19 13.15
N GLY A 168 20.27 42.44 12.39
CA GLY A 168 18.90 42.82 12.65
C GLY A 168 18.30 43.39 11.36
N LYS A 169 16.98 43.25 11.21
CA LYS A 169 16.05 44.23 10.62
C LYS A 169 16.46 44.92 9.30
N LYS A 170 15.77 44.56 8.21
CA LYS A 170 15.22 45.56 7.29
C LYS A 170 13.90 45.10 6.67
N ALA A 171 12.81 45.57 7.28
CA ALA A 171 11.54 45.74 6.62
C ALA A 171 11.59 47.07 5.84
N SER A 172 11.18 47.02 4.57
CA SER A 172 10.78 48.17 3.75
C SER A 172 9.81 47.60 2.70
N GLY A 173 8.63 48.12 2.44
CA GLY A 173 7.92 49.29 2.92
C GLY A 173 6.57 49.25 2.22
N ARG A 174 5.51 49.47 2.99
CA ARG A 174 4.11 49.57 2.55
C ARG A 174 3.86 50.98 2.02
N LYS A 175 3.23 51.16 0.85
CA LYS A 175 2.06 52.06 0.64
C LYS A 175 1.57 52.08 -0.83
N PRO A 176 0.34 52.58 -1.10
CA PRO A 176 -0.70 51.87 -1.87
C PRO A 176 -1.17 52.72 -3.09
N ARG A 177 -2.41 52.48 -3.56
CA ARG A 177 -3.25 53.22 -4.54
C ARG A 177 -3.31 52.48 -5.89
N ARG A 178 -4.41 52.39 -6.63
CA ARG A 178 -5.77 52.95 -6.58
C ARG A 178 -6.65 52.11 -7.53
N SER A 179 -7.95 52.15 -7.29
CA SER A 179 -9.07 51.95 -8.22
C SER A 179 -8.77 51.97 -9.73
N ALA A 180 -9.25 50.95 -10.44
CA ALA A 180 -10.09 51.04 -11.64
C ALA A 180 -10.81 49.68 -11.79
#